data_AF-F3FD35-F1
#
_entry.id   AF-F3FD35-F1
#
_cell.length_a   1.000
_cell.length_b   1.000
_cell.length_c   1.000
_cell.angle_alpha   90.00
_cell.angle_beta   90.00
_cell.angle_gamma   90.00
#
_symmetry.space_group_name_H-M   'P 1'
#
loop_
_entity.id
_entity.type
_entity.pdbx_description
1 polymer ?
#
loop_
_entity_poly.entity_id
_entity_poly.type
_entity_poly.pdbx_seq_one_letter_code
_entity_poly.pdbx_strand_id
1 'polypeptide(L)' 'MNKNDEYQTLINEICTLSLISEPERFYESANFKISDVDFTLHYQDRDEGRAILIYGDMGAL' A
#
# COMPACT_ATOMS: atom_id res chain seq x y z
N MET A 1 3.39 10.78 18.21
CA MET A 1 3.28 10.48 16.78
C MET A 1 1.82 10.35 16.43
N ASN A 2 1.37 10.99 15.36
CA ASN A 2 0.01 10.79 14.87
C ASN A 2 -0.03 9.39 14.22
N LYS A 3 -1.09 8.61 14.42
CA LYS A 3 -1.17 7.24 13.88
C LYS A 3 -1.07 7.22 12.35
N ASN A 4 -1.52 8.29 11.70
CA ASN A 4 -1.34 8.48 10.26
C ASN A 4 0.13 8.51 9.84
N ASP A 5 1.04 8.97 10.72
CA ASP A 5 2.47 9.06 10.43
C ASP A 5 3.13 7.67 10.42
N GLU A 6 2.69 6.76 11.31
CA GLU A 6 3.23 5.39 11.40
C GLU A 6 2.90 4.56 10.16
N TYR A 7 1.68 4.67 9.63
CA TYR A 7 1.27 3.93 8.43
C TYR A 7 1.85 4.49 7.15
N GLN A 8 1.94 5.81 7.03
CA GLN A 8 2.68 6.44 5.94
C GLN A 8 4.14 5.98 5.95
N THR A 9 4.77 5.87 7.13
CA THR A 9 6.13 5.37 7.26
C THR A 9 6.24 3.92 6.79
N LEU A 10 5.34 3.03 7.21
CA LEU A 10 5.35 1.62 6.80
C LEU A 10 5.13 1.45 5.29
N ILE A 11 4.16 2.18 4.71
CA ILE A 11 3.93 2.16 3.26
C ILE A 11 5.17 2.66 2.51
N ASN A 12 5.81 3.73 2.99
CA ASN A 12 7.05 4.24 2.40
C ASN A 12 8.18 3.21 2.45
N GLU A 13 8.33 2.48 3.56
CA GLU A 13 9.33 1.42 3.70
C GLU A 13 9.09 0.29 2.70
N ILE A 14 7.83 -0.18 2.57
CA ILE A 14 7.47 -1.20 1.58
C ILE A 14 7.79 -0.72 0.16
N CYS A 15 7.36 0.49 -0.21
CA CYS A 15 7.65 1.04 -1.54
C CYS A 15 9.16 1.16 -1.80
N THR A 16 9.94 1.59 -0.80
CA THR A 16 11.40 1.73 -0.93
C THR A 16 12.07 0.37 -1.11
N LEU A 17 11.74 -0.62 -0.28
CA LEU A 17 12.30 -1.98 -0.36
C LEU A 17 11.92 -2.68 -1.66
N SER A 18 10.74 -2.40 -2.19
CA SER A 18 10.26 -2.94 -3.47
C SER A 18 10.73 -2.14 -4.70
N LEU A 19 11.56 -1.10 -4.52
CA LEU A 19 12.06 -0.23 -5.60
C LEU A 19 10.95 0.44 -6.43
N ILE A 20 9.83 0.76 -5.77
CA ILE A 20 8.69 1.45 -6.39
C ILE A 20 8.96 2.94 -6.30
N SER A 21 9.37 3.54 -7.42
CA SER A 21 9.87 4.93 -7.44
C SER A 21 8.79 5.99 -7.27
N GLU A 22 7.54 5.74 -7.65
CA GLU A 22 6.47 6.74 -7.67
C GLU A 22 5.08 6.12 -7.42
N PRO A 23 4.80 5.65 -6.18
CA PRO A 23 3.46 5.16 -5.88
C PRO A 23 2.45 6.33 -5.88
N GLU A 24 1.32 6.18 -6.57
CA GLU A 24 0.21 7.12 -6.48
C GLU A 24 -0.44 6.99 -5.10
N ARG A 25 -0.64 8.11 -4.40
CA ARG A 25 -1.01 8.12 -2.98
C ARG A 25 -2.43 8.61 -2.76
N PHE A 26 -3.24 7.81 -2.06
CA PHE A 26 -4.56 8.23 -1.61
C PHE A 26 -4.77 7.86 -0.14
N TYR A 27 -4.72 8.87 0.74
CA TYR A 27 -4.94 8.74 2.18
C TYR A 27 -4.07 7.64 2.84
N GLU A 28 -4.64 6.45 2.98
CA GLU A 28 -4.11 5.27 3.63
C GLU A 28 -3.71 4.17 2.63
N SER A 29 -3.53 4.56 1.36
CA SER A 29 -3.18 3.64 0.28
C SER A 29 -2.09 4.17 -0.65
N ALA A 30 -1.34 3.22 -1.22
CA ALA A 30 -0.36 3.43 -2.26
C ALA A 30 -0.63 2.48 -3.42
N ASN A 31 -0.80 3.04 -4.61
CA ASN A 31 -1.00 2.30 -5.85
C ASN A 31 0.29 2.29 -6.67
N PHE A 32 0.61 1.15 -7.27
CA PHE A 32 1.78 1.02 -8.14
C PHE A 32 1.61 -0.13 -9.12
N LYS A 33 2.38 -0.10 -10.21
CA LYS A 33 2.37 -1.11 -11.26
C LYS A 33 3.66 -1.92 -11.25
N ILE A 34 3.54 -3.25 -11.29
CA ILE A 34 4.66 -4.17 -11.48
C ILE A 34 4.28 -5.13 -12.60
N SER A 35 5.07 -5.17 -13.68
CA SER A 35 4.85 -6.09 -14.81
C SER A 35 3.41 -6.08 -15.33
N ASP A 36 2.87 -4.88 -15.56
CA ASP A 36 1.50 -4.61 -16.02
C ASP A 36 0.35 -4.96 -15.07
N VAL A 37 0.64 -5.46 -13.87
CA VAL A 37 -0.34 -5.70 -12.80
C VAL A 37 -0.44 -4.45 -11.91
N ASP A 38 -1.65 -3.97 -11.71
CA ASP A 38 -1.95 -2.85 -10.82
C ASP A 38 -2.10 -3.36 -9.37
N PHE A 39 -1.28 -2.84 -8.46
CA PHE A 39 -1.29 -3.20 -7.05
C PHE A 39 -1.74 -2.02 -6.19
N THR A 40 -2.44 -2.34 -5.10
CA THR A 40 -2.82 -1.39 -4.04
C THR A 40 -2.35 -1.92 -2.70
N LEU A 41 -1.49 -1.15 -2.02
CA LEU A 41 -1.27 -1.28 -0.58
C LEU A 41 -2.31 -0.45 0.14
N HIS A 42 -3.02 -1.02 1.12
CA HIS A 42 -4.03 -0.32 1.90
C HIS A 42 -3.92 -0.64 3.38
N TYR A 43 -3.90 0.38 4.21
CA TYR A 43 -4.06 0.21 5.65
C TYR A 43 -5.53 -0.02 5.99
N GLN A 44 -5.80 -1.01 6.84
CA GLN A 44 -7.13 -1.30 7.35
C GLN A 44 -7.09 -1.44 8.88
N ASP A 45 -7.95 -0.67 9.55
CA ASP A 45 -8.28 -0.86 10.96
C ASP A 45 -9.38 -1.94 11.06
N ARG A 46 -9.16 -2.96 11.90
CA ARG A 46 -10.05 -4.10 12.11
C ARG A 46 -10.38 -4.21 13.60
N ASP A 47 -11.51 -4.85 13.91
CA ASP A 47 -11.92 -5.08 15.30
C ASP A 47 -10.87 -5.86 16.10
N GLU A 48 -10.08 -6.72 15.44
CA GLU A 48 -9.01 -7.55 16.04
C GLU A 48 -7.60 -6.93 15.94
N GLY A 49 -7.45 -5.74 15.37
CA GLY A 49 -6.16 -5.08 15.22
C GLY A 49 -5.98 -4.38 13.88
N ARG A 50 -4.73 -4.18 13.47
CA ARG A 50 -4.37 -3.35 12.32
C ARG A 50 -3.61 -4.17 11.29
N ALA A 51 -3.89 -3.96 10.01
CA ALA A 51 -3.24 -4.68 8.92
C ALA A 51 -2.88 -3.76 7.75
N ILE A 52 -1.82 -4.12 7.03
CA ILE A 52 -1.57 -3.65 5.66
C ILE A 52 -1.98 -4.77 4.72
N LEU A 53 -2.83 -4.44 3.75
CA LEU A 53 -3.34 -5.36 2.74
C LEU A 53 -2.71 -5.02 1.40
N ILE A 54 -2.42 -6.07 0.63
CA ILE A 54 -1.88 -5.96 -0.72
C ILE A 54 -2.92 -6.58 -1.65
N TYR A 55 -3.49 -5.77 -2.51
CA TYR A 55 -4.40 -6.20 -3.57
C TYR A 55 -3.66 -6.14 -4.92
N GLY A 56 -3.93 -7.09 -5.80
CA GLY A 56 -3.45 -7.08 -7.19
C GLY A 56 -4.61 -7.27 -8.14
N ASP A 57 -4.78 -6.36 -9.09
CA ASP A 57 -5.73 -6.48 -10.20
C ASP A 57 -5.07 -7.22 -11.35
N MET A 58 -5.49 -8.48 -11.55
CA MET A 58 -5.00 -9.33 -12.62
C MET A 58 -5.78 -9.16 -13.94
N GLY A 59 -6.76 -8.24 -13.98
CA GLY A 59 -7.68 -8.09 -15.09
C GLY A 59 -8.69 -9.23 -15.20
N ALA A 60 -9.29 -9.39 -16.38
CA ALA A 60 -10.16 -10.52 -16.68
C ALA A 60 -9.33 -11.81 -16.77
N LEU A 61 -9.51 -12.69 -15.77
CA LEU A 61 -8.94 -14.03 -15.73
C LEU A 61 -9.68 -15.00 -16.66
#